data_AF-A0A522E3G4-F1
#
_entry.id   AF-A0A522E3G4-F1
#
_cell.length_a   1.000
_cell.length_b   1.000
_cell.length_c   1.000
_cell.angle_alpha   90.00
_cell.angle_beta   90.00
_cell.angle_gamma   90.00
#
_symmetry.space_group_name_H-M   'P 1'
#
loop_
_entity.id
_entity.type
_entity.pdbx_description
1 polymer ?
#
loop_
_entity_poly.entity_id
_entity_poly.type
_entity_poly.pdbx_seq_one_letter_code
_entity_poly.pdbx_strand_id
1 'polypeptide(L)'
;MNNGDPQHTKDLHKKQNRLWFGTSLAQFLKIELKDFPSRRVAALRLFIVSLIIALVGQTLHVPPLGAIAVLICLSYDAYANAGQSLGFGLRQLGYIILTTGLSVFALMFAGNDVWLLLPLSLVIIALALFHARLIAWPTGIALWYSVAVLYSPSTPDENIYNALWNIPIIGVLAIGTWTVVHLTIKPQDPLKLLKVSIAEQLAAVETIFTTRMADSGVNIHKRVIRKHSTAGSLGKILGLLANAELIHPTIRQQHDSYLALFLEIDGLRQIAIWLDQVLTAEYRAQPMNQEKLNVYLTLQNACATLRQGVEESHDVSGQIETLLTDDVLHRYSLQS
;
A
#
# COMPACT_ATOMS: atom_id res chain seq x y z
N MET A 1 57.44 49.59 23.81
CA MET A 1 57.74 48.15 23.98
C MET A 1 56.50 47.48 24.57
N ASN A 2 56.14 46.35 23.97
CA ASN A 2 55.11 45.35 24.29
C ASN A 2 53.61 45.64 24.13
N ASN A 3 53.15 45.17 22.95
CA ASN A 3 51.88 44.58 22.57
C ASN A 3 51.29 43.60 23.61
N GLY A 4 49.96 43.53 23.64
CA GLY A 4 49.20 42.50 24.34
C GLY A 4 47.74 42.48 23.91
N ASP A 5 47.47 42.17 22.64
CA ASP A 5 46.14 41.85 22.12
C ASP A 5 45.61 40.55 22.76
N PRO A 6 44.39 40.53 23.35
CA PRO A 6 43.69 39.29 23.66
C PRO A 6 42.67 38.99 22.57
N GLN A 7 43.13 38.70 21.34
CA GLN A 7 42.31 38.07 20.30
C GLN A 7 42.63 36.57 20.26
N HIS A 8 42.19 35.77 21.25
CA HIS A 8 42.31 34.31 21.13
C HIS A 8 41.34 33.51 22.01
N THR A 9 40.04 33.80 21.98
CA THR A 9 39.03 32.90 22.60
C THR A 9 37.67 32.89 21.89
N LYS A 10 37.61 33.04 20.55
CA LYS A 10 36.35 32.90 19.80
C LYS A 10 36.26 31.72 18.82
N ASP A 11 37.34 30.96 18.62
CA ASP A 11 37.35 29.89 17.60
C ASP A 11 37.24 28.45 18.13
N LEU A 12 36.98 28.25 19.43
CA LEU A 12 36.93 26.90 20.02
C LEU A 12 35.54 26.23 19.97
N HIS A 13 34.47 26.94 19.58
CA HIS A 13 33.11 26.37 19.54
C HIS A 13 32.60 25.95 18.14
N LYS A 14 33.36 26.19 17.07
CA LYS A 14 32.86 25.95 15.70
C LYS A 14 33.23 24.59 15.10
N LYS A 15 33.95 23.74 15.84
CA LYS A 15 34.67 22.57 15.29
C LYS A 15 34.17 21.21 15.76
N GLN A 16 32.89 21.07 16.12
CA GLN A 16 32.33 19.78 16.57
C GLN A 16 31.26 19.14 15.65
N ASN A 17 30.82 19.79 14.57
CA ASN A 17 29.77 19.23 13.69
C ASN A 17 30.28 18.58 12.38
N ARG A 18 31.58 18.26 12.28
CA ARG A 18 32.14 17.50 11.14
C ARG A 18 32.22 16.02 11.48
N LEU A 19 31.08 15.40 11.74
CA LEU A 19 30.94 13.95 11.76
C LEU A 19 30.42 13.56 10.38
N TRP A 20 31.26 12.86 9.59
CA TRP A 20 31.04 12.35 8.23
C TRP A 20 31.45 13.28 7.06
N PHE A 21 32.62 13.01 6.47
CA PHE A 21 33.13 13.58 5.20
C PHE A 21 33.00 15.11 5.04
N GLY A 22 33.23 15.87 6.11
CA GLY A 22 33.29 17.34 6.04
C GLY A 22 31.94 18.05 5.84
N THR A 23 30.82 17.31 5.83
CA THR A 23 29.46 17.86 5.85
C THR A 23 28.79 17.52 7.18
N SER A 24 27.75 18.26 7.57
CA SER A 24 26.94 17.83 8.71
C SER A 24 26.08 16.62 8.31
N LEU A 25 25.76 15.73 9.26
CA LEU A 25 24.87 14.58 9.03
C LEU A 25 23.57 14.98 8.31
N ALA A 26 23.00 16.13 8.68
CA ALA A 26 21.80 16.68 8.06
C ALA A 26 22.02 17.07 6.58
N GLN A 27 23.19 17.62 6.24
CA GLN A 27 23.55 17.94 4.85
C GLN A 27 23.78 16.67 4.04
N PHE A 28 24.47 15.68 4.59
CA PHE A 28 24.66 14.37 3.97
C PHE A 28 23.32 13.70 3.64
N LEU A 29 22.42 13.57 4.64
CA LEU A 29 21.07 13.03 4.44
C LEU A 29 20.27 13.85 3.42
N LYS A 30 20.38 15.18 3.45
CA LYS A 30 19.71 16.07 2.48
C LYS A 30 20.29 15.97 1.07
N ILE A 31 21.50 15.49 0.88
CA ILE A 31 22.07 15.25 -0.45
C ILE A 31 21.69 13.83 -0.91
N GLU A 32 21.97 12.83 -0.08
CA GLU A 32 21.76 11.41 -0.40
C GLU A 32 20.29 11.09 -0.68
N LEU A 33 19.38 11.65 0.11
CA LEU A 33 17.96 11.37 -0.09
C LEU A 33 17.32 12.24 -1.20
N LYS A 34 18.07 13.12 -1.90
CA LYS A 34 17.49 14.16 -2.78
C LYS A 34 16.80 13.52 -3.97
N ASP A 35 17.40 12.46 -4.47
CA ASP A 35 16.92 11.70 -5.62
C ASP A 35 15.80 10.72 -5.25
N PHE A 36 15.49 10.57 -3.95
CA PHE A 36 14.44 9.68 -3.44
C PHE A 36 13.52 10.39 -2.44
N PRO A 37 12.69 11.36 -2.87
CA PRO A 37 11.80 12.12 -1.98
C PRO A 37 10.80 11.23 -1.23
N SER A 38 10.40 10.08 -1.81
CA SER A 38 9.52 9.11 -1.16
C SER A 38 10.22 8.38 -0.01
N ARG A 39 11.51 8.04 -0.16
CA ARG A 39 12.33 7.42 0.90
C ARG A 39 12.53 8.37 2.08
N ARG A 40 12.61 9.69 1.84
CA ARG A 40 12.67 10.70 2.92
C ARG A 40 11.46 10.66 3.81
N VAL A 41 10.28 10.65 3.20
CA VAL A 41 9.01 10.68 3.93
C VAL A 41 8.84 9.39 4.72
N ALA A 42 9.15 8.24 4.10
CA ALA A 42 9.17 6.95 4.77
C ALA A 42 10.12 6.92 5.99
N ALA A 43 11.37 7.38 5.82
CA ALA A 43 12.35 7.44 6.90
C ALA A 43 11.91 8.40 8.03
N LEU A 44 11.35 9.56 7.68
CA LEU A 44 10.82 10.52 8.65
C LEU A 44 9.65 9.94 9.45
N ARG A 45 8.71 9.24 8.79
CA ARG A 45 7.60 8.55 9.45
C ARG A 45 8.12 7.53 10.45
N LEU A 46 9.02 6.64 10.02
CA LEU A 46 9.61 5.62 10.90
C LEU A 46 10.42 6.22 12.05
N PHE A 47 11.13 7.32 11.80
CA PHE A 47 11.87 8.04 12.83
C PHE A 47 10.91 8.61 13.89
N ILE A 48 9.82 9.25 13.49
CA ILE A 48 8.85 9.83 14.43
C ILE A 48 8.14 8.73 15.23
N VAL A 49 7.74 7.63 14.58
CA VAL A 49 7.14 6.47 15.28
C VAL A 49 8.11 5.93 16.32
N SER A 50 9.36 5.65 15.92
CA SER A 50 10.41 5.16 16.82
C SER A 50 10.69 6.13 17.97
N LEU A 51 10.71 7.43 17.70
CA LEU A 51 10.93 8.46 18.70
C LEU A 51 9.80 8.50 19.73
N ILE A 52 8.53 8.42 19.29
CA ILE A 52 7.38 8.38 20.19
C ILE A 52 7.43 7.13 21.07
N ILE A 53 7.70 5.95 20.49
CA ILE A 53 7.82 4.69 21.25
C ILE A 53 8.96 4.78 22.26
N ALA A 54 10.12 5.32 21.86
CA ALA A 54 11.26 5.49 22.75
C ALA A 54 10.96 6.47 23.90
N LEU A 55 10.34 7.61 23.62
CA LEU A 55 9.95 8.59 24.64
C LEU A 55 8.94 7.99 25.63
N VAL A 56 7.91 7.32 25.14
CA VAL A 56 6.91 6.65 25.98
C VAL A 56 7.55 5.53 26.80
N GLY A 57 8.41 4.71 26.19
CA GLY A 57 9.14 3.65 26.88
C GLY A 57 10.01 4.15 28.03
N GLN A 58 10.76 5.24 27.79
CA GLN A 58 11.65 5.84 28.79
C GLN A 58 10.90 6.63 29.88
N THR A 59 9.76 7.23 29.56
CA THR A 59 8.98 8.05 30.52
C THR A 59 8.06 7.22 31.41
N LEU A 60 7.38 6.22 30.83
CA LEU A 60 6.36 5.42 31.53
C LEU A 60 6.90 4.09 32.07
N HIS A 61 8.22 3.85 32.00
CA HIS A 61 8.86 2.59 32.42
C HIS A 61 8.11 1.36 31.89
N VAL A 62 7.76 1.42 30.61
CA VAL A 62 7.00 0.37 29.93
C VAL A 62 7.82 -0.92 29.92
N PRO A 63 7.19 -2.10 30.13
CA PRO A 63 7.87 -3.39 30.01
C PRO A 63 8.71 -3.53 28.71
N PRO A 64 9.74 -4.40 28.67
CA PRO A 64 10.69 -4.53 27.55
C PRO A 64 10.07 -4.85 26.18
N LEU A 65 8.76 -5.04 26.12
CA LEU A 65 7.92 -5.05 24.92
C LEU A 65 8.05 -3.79 24.05
N GLY A 66 8.55 -2.66 24.58
CA GLY A 66 8.82 -1.44 23.80
C GLY A 66 9.80 -1.65 22.63
N ALA A 67 10.82 -2.51 22.79
CA ALA A 67 11.75 -2.84 21.70
C ALA A 67 11.06 -3.65 20.58
N ILE A 68 10.13 -4.52 20.96
CA ILE A 68 9.31 -5.31 20.03
C ILE A 68 8.38 -4.37 19.26
N ALA A 69 7.79 -3.37 19.91
CA ALA A 69 6.97 -2.35 19.26
C ALA A 69 7.74 -1.60 18.15
N VAL A 70 9.00 -1.23 18.39
CA VAL A 70 9.85 -0.60 17.35
C VAL A 70 10.11 -1.56 16.19
N LEU A 71 10.47 -2.82 16.47
CA LEU A 71 10.72 -3.83 15.43
C LEU A 71 9.49 -4.06 14.54
N ILE A 72 8.30 -4.08 15.15
CA ILE A 72 7.03 -4.20 14.44
C ILE A 72 6.83 -3.04 13.48
N CYS A 73 6.99 -1.80 13.95
CA CYS A 73 6.81 -0.62 13.12
C CYS A 73 7.80 -0.57 11.95
N LEU A 74 9.03 -1.08 12.14
CA LEU A 74 10.04 -1.19 11.09
C LEU A 74 9.75 -2.29 10.07
N SER A 75 8.98 -3.31 10.46
CA SER A 75 8.60 -4.44 9.59
C SER A 75 7.42 -4.11 8.67
N TYR A 76 6.74 -2.98 8.88
CA TYR A 76 5.58 -2.56 8.09
C TYR A 76 5.95 -1.69 6.89
N ASP A 77 5.09 -1.73 5.87
CA ASP A 77 5.29 -1.00 4.62
C ASP A 77 5.23 0.51 4.84
N ALA A 78 6.38 1.18 4.70
CA ALA A 78 6.50 2.62 4.88
C ALA A 78 5.79 3.45 3.78
N TYR A 79 5.31 2.79 2.71
CA TYR A 79 4.58 3.41 1.61
C TYR A 79 3.07 3.20 1.66
N ALA A 80 2.53 2.68 2.77
CA ALA A 80 1.09 2.52 2.92
C ALA A 80 0.35 3.84 2.66
N ASN A 81 -0.69 3.77 1.82
CA ASN A 81 -1.62 4.89 1.63
C ASN A 81 -2.53 5.04 2.87
N ALA A 82 -3.23 6.17 2.98
CA ALA A 82 -4.01 6.47 4.18
C ALA A 82 -5.07 5.39 4.48
N GLY A 83 -5.77 4.88 3.46
CA GLY A 83 -6.80 3.84 3.63
C GLY A 83 -6.19 2.49 3.99
N GLN A 84 -5.07 2.13 3.37
CA GLN A 84 -4.31 0.92 3.68
C GLN A 84 -3.79 0.96 5.12
N SER A 85 -3.25 2.10 5.57
CA SER A 85 -2.74 2.27 6.92
C SER A 85 -3.83 2.19 7.98
N LEU A 86 -5.00 2.80 7.73
CA LEU A 86 -6.15 2.73 8.62
C LEU A 86 -6.74 1.31 8.68
N GLY A 87 -7.01 0.73 7.51
CA GLY A 87 -7.55 -0.63 7.40
C GLY A 87 -6.62 -1.64 8.09
N PHE A 88 -5.32 -1.57 7.79
CA PHE A 88 -4.31 -2.39 8.45
C PHE A 88 -4.30 -2.18 9.96
N GLY A 89 -4.29 -0.93 10.44
CA GLY A 89 -4.26 -0.61 11.87
C GLY A 89 -5.47 -1.17 12.62
N LEU A 90 -6.67 -0.98 12.09
CA LEU A 90 -7.92 -1.51 12.68
C LEU A 90 -7.92 -3.04 12.75
N ARG A 91 -7.50 -3.70 11.67
CA ARG A 91 -7.42 -5.15 11.58
C ARG A 91 -6.41 -5.71 12.58
N GLN A 92 -5.21 -5.12 12.62
CA GLN A 92 -4.14 -5.55 13.52
C GLN A 92 -4.50 -5.33 14.99
N LEU A 93 -5.20 -4.23 15.30
CA LEU A 93 -5.72 -3.97 16.65
C LEU A 93 -6.75 -5.01 17.07
N GLY A 94 -7.70 -5.36 16.18
CA GLY A 94 -8.65 -6.45 16.41
C GLY A 94 -7.97 -7.78 16.70
N TYR A 95 -6.89 -8.10 15.97
CA TYR A 95 -6.12 -9.31 16.21
C TYR A 95 -5.37 -9.33 17.54
N ILE A 96 -4.80 -8.21 17.94
CA ILE A 96 -4.11 -8.14 19.23
C ILE A 96 -5.11 -8.32 20.36
N ILE A 97 -6.30 -7.73 20.26
CA ILE A 97 -7.37 -7.92 21.24
C ILE A 97 -7.77 -9.40 21.30
N LEU A 98 -8.05 -10.02 20.15
CA LEU A 98 -8.43 -11.43 20.09
C LEU A 98 -7.33 -12.35 20.64
N THR A 99 -6.09 -12.12 20.23
CA THR A 99 -4.95 -12.95 20.65
C THR A 99 -4.69 -12.79 22.14
N THR A 100 -4.76 -11.56 22.67
CA THR A 100 -4.62 -11.29 24.10
C THR A 100 -5.72 -11.99 24.88
N GLY A 101 -6.97 -11.93 24.41
CA GLY A 101 -8.10 -12.65 25.01
C GLY A 101 -7.88 -14.16 25.06
N LEU A 102 -7.43 -14.76 23.94
CA LEU A 102 -7.10 -16.19 23.87
C LEU A 102 -5.95 -16.57 24.81
N SER A 103 -4.91 -15.73 24.89
CA SER A 103 -3.78 -15.95 25.79
C SER A 103 -4.19 -15.90 27.25
N VAL A 104 -4.97 -14.89 27.65
CA VAL A 104 -5.49 -14.77 29.01
C VAL A 104 -6.40 -15.96 29.33
N PHE A 105 -7.29 -16.36 28.41
CA PHE A 105 -8.15 -17.53 28.59
C PHE A 105 -7.34 -18.81 28.80
N ALA A 106 -6.34 -19.07 27.95
CA ALA A 106 -5.50 -20.26 28.06
C ALA A 106 -4.70 -20.29 29.37
N LEU A 107 -4.15 -19.14 29.79
CA LEU A 107 -3.41 -19.02 31.06
C LEU A 107 -4.33 -19.17 32.28
N MET A 108 -5.53 -18.61 32.28
CA MET A 108 -6.49 -18.77 33.38
C MET A 108 -7.01 -20.21 33.49
N PHE A 109 -7.23 -20.88 32.35
CA PHE A 109 -7.79 -22.22 32.31
C PHE A 109 -6.76 -23.31 32.59
N ALA A 110 -5.57 -23.19 32.00
CA ALA A 110 -4.56 -24.25 32.00
C ALA A 110 -3.16 -23.79 32.46
N GLY A 111 -2.97 -22.53 32.83
CA GLY A 111 -1.63 -21.99 33.15
C GLY A 111 -0.93 -22.70 34.30
N ASN A 112 -1.68 -23.27 35.25
CA ASN A 112 -1.14 -24.02 36.38
C ASN A 112 -0.81 -25.49 36.06
N ASP A 113 -1.28 -26.02 34.92
CA ASP A 113 -1.05 -27.40 34.51
C ASP A 113 -0.46 -27.44 33.10
N VAL A 114 0.87 -27.62 33.05
CA VAL A 114 1.63 -27.66 31.79
C VAL A 114 1.14 -28.77 30.86
N TRP A 115 0.67 -29.89 31.41
CA TRP A 115 0.17 -31.02 30.61
C TRP A 115 -1.18 -30.73 29.94
N LEU A 116 -1.95 -29.77 30.48
CA LEU A 116 -3.16 -29.26 29.87
C LEU A 116 -2.89 -28.05 28.95
N LEU A 117 -1.95 -27.18 29.36
CA LEU A 117 -1.60 -25.96 28.62
C LEU A 117 -1.01 -26.26 27.26
N LEU A 118 -0.12 -27.26 27.18
CA LEU A 118 0.57 -27.62 25.95
C LEU A 118 -0.39 -28.14 24.86
N PRO A 119 -1.26 -29.15 25.10
CA PRO A 119 -2.21 -29.59 24.08
C PRO A 119 -3.22 -28.51 23.73
N LEU A 120 -3.70 -27.72 24.70
CA LEU A 120 -4.58 -26.57 24.43
C LEU A 120 -3.91 -25.55 23.51
N SER A 121 -2.65 -25.23 23.77
CA SER A 121 -1.86 -24.31 22.96
C SER A 121 -1.64 -24.83 21.55
N LEU A 122 -1.39 -26.13 21.38
CA LEU A 122 -1.28 -26.75 20.05
C LEU A 122 -2.59 -26.66 19.28
N VAL A 123 -3.73 -26.87 19.93
CA VAL A 123 -5.05 -26.70 19.30
C VAL A 123 -5.27 -25.24 18.88
N ILE A 124 -4.99 -24.28 19.75
CA ILE A 124 -5.13 -22.85 19.44
C ILE A 124 -4.21 -22.44 18.27
N ILE A 125 -2.96 -22.88 18.29
CA ILE A 125 -2.01 -22.62 17.21
C ILE A 125 -2.47 -23.27 15.90
N ALA A 126 -2.92 -24.53 15.93
CA ALA A 126 -3.44 -25.21 14.75
C ALA A 126 -4.64 -24.48 14.15
N LEU A 127 -5.59 -24.05 14.99
CA LEU A 127 -6.75 -23.25 14.58
C LEU A 127 -6.31 -21.90 14.00
N ALA A 128 -5.36 -21.23 14.64
CA ALA A 128 -4.82 -19.96 14.16
C ALA A 128 -4.11 -20.09 12.81
N LEU A 129 -3.32 -21.15 12.61
CA LEU A 129 -2.65 -21.45 11.34
C LEU A 129 -3.65 -21.85 10.24
N PHE A 130 -4.67 -22.62 10.59
CA PHE A 130 -5.76 -22.97 9.66
C PHE A 130 -6.53 -21.72 9.22
N HIS A 131 -6.87 -20.85 10.17
CA HIS A 131 -7.49 -19.56 9.89
C HIS A 131 -6.58 -18.65 9.04
N ALA A 132 -5.28 -18.60 9.34
CA ALA A 132 -4.31 -17.85 8.53
C ALA A 132 -4.26 -18.34 7.08
N ARG A 133 -4.38 -19.66 6.86
CA ARG A 133 -4.46 -20.25 5.51
C ARG A 133 -5.74 -19.86 4.78
N LEU A 134 -6.89 -19.82 5.46
CA LEU A 134 -8.17 -19.45 4.86
C LEU A 134 -8.20 -17.98 4.40
N ILE A 135 -7.55 -17.09 5.15
CA ILE A 135 -7.58 -15.65 4.90
C ILE A 135 -6.31 -15.16 4.17
N ALA A 136 -5.39 -16.08 3.82
CA ALA A 136 -4.09 -15.79 3.19
C ALA A 136 -3.32 -14.68 3.93
N TRP A 137 -3.36 -14.71 5.27
CA TRP A 137 -2.92 -13.62 6.11
C TRP A 137 -1.80 -14.04 7.07
N PRO A 138 -1.00 -13.09 7.59
CA PRO A 138 0.15 -13.40 8.42
C PRO A 138 -0.27 -14.22 9.64
N THR A 139 0.58 -15.15 10.07
CA THR A 139 0.40 -16.05 11.24
C THR A 139 0.47 -15.31 12.59
N GLY A 140 0.04 -14.04 12.62
CA GLY A 140 0.19 -13.12 13.75
C GLY A 140 -0.44 -13.66 15.03
N ILE A 141 -1.63 -14.25 14.98
CA ILE A 141 -2.29 -14.83 16.16
C ILE A 141 -1.40 -15.92 16.78
N ALA A 142 -0.93 -16.88 15.97
CA ALA A 142 -0.10 -17.98 16.46
C ALA A 142 1.23 -17.49 17.03
N LEU A 143 1.87 -16.52 16.36
CA LEU A 143 3.12 -15.92 16.80
C LEU A 143 2.94 -15.21 18.14
N TRP A 144 1.97 -14.30 18.25
CA TRP A 144 1.75 -13.49 19.45
C TRP A 144 1.25 -14.32 20.62
N TYR A 145 0.41 -15.32 20.35
CA TYR A 145 -0.03 -16.28 21.36
C TYR A 145 1.19 -17.04 21.94
N SER A 146 2.10 -17.50 21.09
CA SER A 146 3.29 -18.24 21.52
C SER A 146 4.21 -17.39 22.41
N VAL A 147 4.39 -16.11 22.08
CA VAL A 147 5.18 -15.18 22.90
C VAL A 147 4.53 -14.97 24.27
N ALA A 148 3.21 -14.79 24.31
CA ALA A 148 2.49 -14.50 25.55
C ALA A 148 2.31 -15.72 26.47
N VAL A 149 2.17 -16.92 25.91
CA VAL A 149 1.78 -18.13 26.67
C VAL A 149 2.89 -19.17 26.75
N LEU A 150 3.63 -19.43 25.68
CA LEU A 150 4.58 -20.55 25.59
C LEU A 150 6.02 -20.18 25.91
N TYR A 151 6.42 -18.93 25.65
CA TYR A 151 7.79 -18.46 25.82
C TYR A 151 7.98 -17.52 27.02
N SER A 152 7.07 -17.57 28.00
CA SER A 152 7.20 -16.80 29.23
C SER A 152 7.60 -17.71 30.40
N PRO A 153 8.80 -17.54 30.99
CA PRO A 153 9.29 -18.38 32.09
C PRO A 153 8.65 -18.07 33.45
N SER A 154 7.66 -17.18 33.48
CA SER A 154 7.11 -16.58 34.69
C SER A 154 5.84 -17.29 35.16
N THR A 155 5.36 -16.92 36.35
CA THR A 155 4.10 -17.45 36.90
C THR A 155 2.91 -17.11 35.99
N PRO A 156 1.83 -17.93 35.99
CA PRO A 156 0.65 -17.67 35.16
C PRO A 156 0.05 -16.26 35.36
N ASP A 157 0.03 -15.76 36.59
CA ASP A 157 -0.48 -14.41 36.90
C ASP A 157 0.37 -13.30 36.28
N GLU A 158 1.70 -13.46 36.32
CA GLU A 158 2.62 -12.53 35.66
C GLU A 158 2.52 -12.60 34.13
N ASN A 159 2.26 -13.79 33.58
CA ASN A 159 2.04 -13.99 32.15
C ASN A 159 0.72 -13.35 31.69
N ILE A 160 -0.34 -13.42 32.51
CA ILE A 160 -1.60 -12.72 32.26
C ILE A 160 -1.37 -11.21 32.26
N TYR A 161 -0.65 -10.69 33.26
CA TYR A 161 -0.30 -9.28 33.33
C TYR A 161 0.47 -8.82 32.08
N ASN A 162 1.51 -9.57 31.67
CA ASN A 162 2.30 -9.27 30.48
C ASN A 162 1.48 -9.37 29.18
N ALA A 163 0.57 -10.35 29.08
CA ALA A 163 -0.32 -10.50 27.94
C ALA A 163 -1.26 -9.30 27.81
N LEU A 164 -1.83 -8.81 28.91
CA LEU A 164 -2.70 -7.62 28.92
C LEU A 164 -1.97 -6.36 28.44
N TRP A 165 -0.68 -6.23 28.76
CA TRP A 165 0.16 -5.12 28.28
C TRP A 165 0.39 -5.11 26.75
N ASN A 166 0.12 -6.20 26.04
CA ASN A 166 0.20 -6.22 24.58
C ASN A 166 -0.79 -5.25 23.93
N ILE A 167 -1.98 -5.04 24.52
CA ILE A 167 -2.98 -4.12 23.97
C ILE A 167 -2.47 -2.67 23.98
N PRO A 168 -2.10 -2.07 25.14
CA PRO A 168 -1.61 -0.70 25.16
C PRO A 168 -0.24 -0.53 24.49
N ILE A 169 0.67 -1.50 24.56
CA ILE A 169 2.02 -1.34 24.00
C ILE A 169 2.05 -1.65 22.51
N ILE A 170 1.56 -2.82 22.10
CA ILE A 170 1.62 -3.22 20.70
C ILE A 170 0.45 -2.59 19.93
N GLY A 171 -0.77 -2.73 20.46
CA GLY A 171 -1.99 -2.22 19.82
C GLY A 171 -2.03 -0.69 19.74
N VAL A 172 -1.87 0.00 20.87
CA VAL A 172 -2.01 1.47 20.91
C VAL A 172 -0.69 2.15 20.57
N LEU A 173 0.40 1.84 21.28
CA LEU A 173 1.65 2.56 21.12
C LEU A 173 2.36 2.22 19.81
N ALA A 174 2.44 0.96 19.38
CA ALA A 174 3.09 0.61 18.12
C ALA A 174 2.17 0.90 16.91
N ILE A 175 1.04 0.19 16.83
CA ILE A 175 0.15 0.26 15.65
C ILE A 175 -0.59 1.59 15.60
N GLY A 176 -1.14 2.06 16.71
CA GLY A 176 -1.81 3.35 16.78
C GLY A 176 -0.90 4.50 16.35
N THR A 177 0.31 4.59 16.91
CA THR A 177 1.29 5.61 16.50
C THR A 177 1.68 5.47 15.03
N TRP A 178 1.95 4.25 14.56
CA TRP A 178 2.28 4.00 13.16
C TRP A 178 1.18 4.48 12.22
N THR A 179 -0.08 4.14 12.51
CA THR A 179 -1.24 4.56 11.73
C THR A 179 -1.42 6.08 11.76
N VAL A 180 -1.36 6.71 12.94
CA VAL A 180 -1.48 8.17 13.09
C VAL A 180 -0.39 8.90 12.30
N VAL A 181 0.86 8.43 12.37
CA VAL A 181 1.97 9.04 11.63
C VAL A 181 1.77 8.92 10.11
N HIS A 182 1.25 7.79 9.63
CA HIS A 182 0.97 7.61 8.20
C HIS A 182 -0.23 8.43 7.70
N LEU A 183 -1.20 8.70 8.58
CA LEU A 183 -2.33 9.58 8.30
C LEU A 183 -1.97 11.08 8.37
N THR A 184 -1.00 11.46 9.20
CA THR A 184 -0.64 12.88 9.41
C THR A 184 0.49 13.35 8.51
N ILE A 185 1.53 12.54 8.30
CA ILE A 185 2.73 12.96 7.57
C ILE A 185 2.58 12.63 6.09
N LYS A 186 2.20 13.62 5.28
CA LYS A 186 2.01 13.52 3.83
C LYS A 186 1.12 12.33 3.46
N PRO A 187 -0.14 12.27 3.94
CA PRO A 187 -1.04 11.17 3.63
C PRO A 187 -1.17 11.03 2.11
N GLN A 188 -1.03 9.79 1.62
CA GLN A 188 -1.32 9.50 0.23
C GLN A 188 -2.81 9.20 0.13
N ASP A 189 -3.52 10.04 -0.62
CA ASP A 189 -4.95 9.89 -0.84
C ASP A 189 -5.22 8.67 -1.75
N PRO A 190 -5.90 7.62 -1.25
CA PRO A 190 -6.19 6.42 -2.02
C PRO A 190 -7.03 6.72 -3.27
N LEU A 191 -7.89 7.75 -3.24
CA LEU A 191 -8.69 8.14 -4.41
C LEU A 191 -7.82 8.69 -5.54
N LYS A 192 -6.81 9.51 -5.21
CA LYS A 192 -5.85 10.02 -6.21
C LYS A 192 -5.03 8.88 -6.80
N LEU A 193 -4.58 7.94 -5.96
CA LEU A 193 -3.84 6.77 -6.42
C LEU A 193 -4.70 5.86 -7.29
N LEU A 194 -5.99 5.71 -6.97
CA LEU A 194 -6.96 4.97 -7.77
C LEU A 194 -7.12 5.59 -9.16
N LYS A 195 -7.36 6.90 -9.23
CA LYS A 195 -7.48 7.64 -10.52
C LYS A 195 -6.22 7.50 -11.37
N VAL A 196 -5.04 7.67 -10.77
CA VAL A 196 -3.76 7.48 -11.47
C VAL A 196 -3.64 6.04 -11.98
N SER A 197 -3.99 5.04 -11.18
CA SER A 197 -3.89 3.64 -11.59
C SER A 197 -4.87 3.28 -12.71
N ILE A 198 -6.08 3.87 -12.73
CA ILE A 198 -7.04 3.71 -13.82
C ILE A 198 -6.51 4.36 -15.09
N ALA A 199 -6.03 5.59 -15.00
CA ALA A 199 -5.46 6.33 -16.12
C ALA A 199 -4.24 5.60 -16.71
N GLU A 200 -3.40 4.98 -15.88
CA GLU A 200 -2.28 4.15 -16.32
C GLU A 200 -2.74 2.90 -17.09
N GLN A 201 -3.84 2.25 -16.68
CA GLN A 201 -4.39 1.09 -17.40
C GLN A 201 -4.97 1.50 -18.75
N LEU A 202 -5.76 2.58 -18.81
CA LEU A 202 -6.31 3.11 -20.05
C LEU A 202 -5.20 3.57 -21.01
N ALA A 203 -4.17 4.23 -20.50
CA ALA A 203 -3.00 4.61 -21.29
C ALA A 203 -2.26 3.37 -21.84
N ALA A 204 -2.15 2.29 -21.08
CA ALA A 204 -1.54 1.06 -21.59
C ALA A 204 -2.35 0.47 -22.76
N VAL A 205 -3.68 0.46 -22.68
CA VAL A 205 -4.55 0.03 -23.77
C VAL A 205 -4.40 0.95 -24.99
N GLU A 206 -4.42 2.27 -24.79
CA GLU A 206 -4.19 3.27 -25.84
C GLU A 206 -2.86 3.00 -26.56
N THR A 207 -1.80 2.69 -25.82
CA THR A 207 -0.49 2.38 -26.44
C THR A 207 -0.50 1.11 -27.27
N ILE A 208 -1.23 0.06 -26.88
CA ILE A 208 -1.34 -1.18 -27.65
C ILE A 208 -2.04 -0.89 -28.98
N PHE A 209 -3.19 -0.20 -28.95
CA PHE A 209 -3.92 0.15 -30.17
C PHE A 209 -3.13 1.11 -31.06
N THR A 210 -2.45 2.10 -30.48
CA THR A 210 -1.60 3.04 -31.24
C THR A 210 -0.45 2.32 -31.95
N THR A 211 0.24 1.42 -31.23
CA THR A 211 1.32 0.62 -31.81
C THR A 211 0.79 -0.25 -32.94
N ARG A 212 -0.40 -0.85 -32.76
CA ARG A 212 -1.02 -1.67 -33.80
C ARG A 212 -1.37 -0.90 -35.06
N MET A 213 -1.94 0.30 -34.93
CA MET A 213 -2.24 1.15 -36.08
C MET A 213 -0.96 1.61 -36.79
N ALA A 214 0.10 1.91 -36.05
CA ALA A 214 1.40 2.26 -36.61
C ALA A 214 2.04 1.08 -37.38
N ASP A 215 1.97 -0.14 -36.85
CA ASP A 215 2.47 -1.36 -37.52
C ASP A 215 1.73 -1.64 -38.84
N SER A 216 0.46 -1.26 -38.94
CA SER A 216 -0.35 -1.36 -40.16
C SER A 216 -0.18 -0.17 -41.13
N GLY A 217 0.82 0.70 -40.90
CA GLY A 217 1.20 1.79 -41.81
C GLY A 217 0.47 3.12 -41.59
N VAL A 218 -0.30 3.26 -40.51
CA VAL A 218 -1.02 4.51 -40.19
C VAL A 218 -0.08 5.47 -39.46
N ASN A 219 0.14 6.65 -40.01
CA ASN A 219 1.05 7.65 -39.48
C ASN A 219 0.41 8.42 -38.30
N ILE A 220 0.35 7.80 -37.13
CA ILE A 220 -0.15 8.42 -35.91
C ILE A 220 1.02 9.06 -35.16
N HIS A 221 0.85 10.32 -34.72
CA HIS A 221 1.87 11.05 -33.96
C HIS A 221 2.39 10.22 -32.79
N LYS A 222 3.69 9.94 -32.80
CA LYS A 222 4.41 9.04 -31.89
C LYS A 222 4.34 9.58 -30.46
N ARG A 223 3.31 9.23 -29.69
CA ARG A 223 3.24 9.52 -28.25
C ARG A 223 4.20 8.60 -27.50
N VAL A 224 4.95 9.17 -26.57
CA VAL A 224 6.03 8.52 -25.82
C VAL A 224 5.50 7.27 -25.10
N ILE A 225 6.08 6.12 -25.43
CA ILE A 225 5.77 4.80 -24.88
C ILE A 225 6.15 4.79 -23.39
N ARG A 226 5.17 4.69 -22.49
CA ARG A 226 5.41 4.36 -21.08
C ARG A 226 5.36 2.84 -20.89
N LYS A 227 6.27 2.34 -20.06
CA LYS A 227 6.51 0.93 -19.75
C LYS A 227 5.21 0.21 -19.36
N HIS A 228 4.95 -0.94 -19.96
CA HIS A 228 3.74 -1.75 -19.75
C HIS A 228 3.52 -2.10 -18.28
N SER A 229 2.29 -1.87 -17.79
CA SER A 229 1.84 -2.33 -16.48
C SER A 229 1.74 -3.86 -16.45
N THR A 230 2.38 -4.46 -15.45
CA THR A 230 2.50 -5.91 -15.22
C THR A 230 1.18 -6.61 -14.88
N ALA A 231 1.18 -7.95 -14.95
CA ALA A 231 0.12 -8.81 -14.43
C ALA A 231 -0.17 -8.51 -12.94
N GLY A 232 -1.44 -8.59 -12.53
CA GLY A 232 -1.89 -8.29 -11.15
C GLY A 232 -2.45 -6.88 -10.90
N SER A 233 -2.66 -6.08 -11.95
CA SER A 233 -3.12 -4.68 -11.80
C SER A 233 -4.57 -4.55 -11.33
N LEU A 234 -5.46 -5.50 -11.63
CA LEU A 234 -6.85 -5.48 -11.15
C LEU A 234 -6.90 -5.61 -9.63
N GLY A 235 -6.18 -6.57 -9.05
CA GLY A 235 -6.11 -6.73 -7.59
C GLY A 235 -5.56 -5.49 -6.88
N LYS A 236 -4.60 -4.80 -7.51
CA LYS A 236 -4.09 -3.51 -7.02
C LYS A 236 -5.17 -2.41 -7.05
N ILE A 237 -5.93 -2.30 -8.14
CA ILE A 237 -7.03 -1.33 -8.26
C ILE A 237 -8.16 -1.63 -7.27
N LEU A 238 -8.57 -2.89 -7.15
CA LEU A 238 -9.58 -3.32 -6.17
C LEU A 238 -9.13 -3.04 -4.72
N GLY A 239 -7.84 -3.26 -4.43
CA GLY A 239 -7.25 -2.88 -3.15
C GLY A 239 -7.28 -1.37 -2.91
N LEU A 240 -7.01 -0.56 -3.93
CA LEU A 240 -7.11 0.90 -3.85
C LEU A 240 -8.56 1.39 -3.68
N LEU A 241 -9.54 0.74 -4.32
CA LEU A 241 -10.96 1.01 -4.15
C LEU A 241 -11.39 0.76 -2.70
N ALA A 242 -11.08 -0.42 -2.15
CA ALA A 242 -11.38 -0.73 -0.76
C ALA A 242 -10.71 0.26 0.22
N ASN A 243 -9.49 0.70 -0.07
CA ASN A 243 -8.82 1.74 0.71
C ASN A 243 -9.49 3.12 0.57
N ALA A 244 -10.02 3.45 -0.61
CA ALA A 244 -10.71 4.71 -0.86
C ALA A 244 -12.07 4.75 -0.15
N GLU A 245 -12.80 3.64 -0.12
CA GLU A 245 -14.07 3.51 0.61
C GLU A 245 -13.94 3.70 2.12
N LEU A 246 -12.80 3.30 2.70
CA LEU A 246 -12.51 3.52 4.11
C LEU A 246 -12.38 5.00 4.48
N ILE A 247 -12.02 5.86 3.52
CA ILE A 247 -11.78 7.30 3.75
C ILE A 247 -12.91 8.16 3.17
N HIS A 248 -13.48 7.76 2.04
CA HIS A 248 -14.46 8.52 1.28
C HIS A 248 -15.80 7.76 1.23
N PRO A 249 -16.78 8.08 2.10
CA PRO A 249 -18.02 7.33 2.20
C PRO A 249 -18.91 7.43 0.94
N THR A 250 -18.73 8.46 0.13
CA THR A 250 -19.43 8.63 -1.15
C THR A 250 -19.03 7.55 -2.17
N ILE A 251 -17.77 7.11 -2.17
CA ILE A 251 -17.30 6.03 -3.05
C ILE A 251 -17.97 4.71 -2.70
N ARG A 252 -18.21 4.47 -1.41
CA ARG A 252 -18.89 3.26 -0.93
C ARG A 252 -20.31 3.14 -1.50
N GLN A 253 -20.99 4.26 -1.73
CA GLN A 253 -22.32 4.27 -2.37
C GLN A 253 -22.25 3.94 -3.87
N GLN A 254 -21.10 4.15 -4.49
CA GLN A 254 -20.85 3.91 -5.92
C GLN A 254 -19.99 2.65 -6.15
N HIS A 255 -19.85 1.77 -5.15
CA HIS A 255 -18.99 0.59 -5.20
C HIS A 255 -19.26 -0.26 -6.43
N ASP A 256 -20.54 -0.59 -6.67
CA ASP A 256 -20.95 -1.44 -7.78
C ASP A 256 -20.65 -0.79 -9.14
N SER A 257 -20.83 0.54 -9.24
CA SER A 257 -20.48 1.30 -10.45
C SER A 257 -18.97 1.27 -10.73
N TYR A 258 -18.14 1.43 -9.68
CA TYR A 258 -16.69 1.31 -9.82
C TYR A 258 -16.23 -0.10 -10.16
N LEU A 259 -16.86 -1.13 -9.57
CA LEU A 259 -16.57 -2.53 -9.90
C LEU A 259 -16.88 -2.84 -11.37
N ALA A 260 -18.06 -2.44 -11.85
CA ALA A 260 -18.45 -2.60 -13.25
C ALA A 260 -17.42 -1.95 -14.18
N LEU A 261 -17.06 -0.69 -13.90
CA LEU A 261 -16.04 0.03 -14.66
C LEU A 261 -14.68 -0.70 -14.66
N PHE A 262 -14.25 -1.24 -13.53
CA PHE A 262 -12.96 -1.96 -13.46
C PHE A 262 -12.97 -3.29 -14.20
N LEU A 263 -14.09 -4.00 -14.20
CA LEU A 263 -14.26 -5.21 -15.00
C LEU A 263 -14.24 -4.90 -16.50
N GLU A 264 -14.88 -3.80 -16.92
CA GLU A 264 -14.85 -3.35 -18.31
C GLU A 264 -13.44 -2.94 -18.76
N ILE A 265 -12.72 -2.17 -17.94
CA ILE A 265 -11.34 -1.75 -18.23
C ILE A 265 -10.40 -2.96 -18.28
N ASP A 266 -10.53 -3.91 -17.34
CA ASP A 266 -9.71 -5.12 -17.36
C ASP A 266 -10.06 -6.02 -18.55
N GLY A 267 -11.34 -6.17 -18.89
CA GLY A 267 -11.80 -6.88 -20.09
C GLY A 267 -11.22 -6.26 -21.36
N LEU A 268 -11.31 -4.94 -21.51
CA LEU A 268 -10.72 -4.22 -22.64
C LEU A 268 -9.20 -4.41 -22.72
N ARG A 269 -8.52 -4.38 -21.57
CA ARG A 269 -7.08 -4.64 -21.50
C ARG A 269 -6.73 -6.07 -21.87
N GLN A 270 -7.47 -7.05 -21.37
CA GLN A 270 -7.26 -8.46 -21.72
C GLN A 270 -7.45 -8.68 -23.21
N ILE A 271 -8.48 -8.09 -23.82
CA ILE A 271 -8.70 -8.13 -25.27
C ILE A 271 -7.54 -7.48 -26.01
N ALA A 272 -7.08 -6.29 -25.58
CA ALA A 272 -5.96 -5.61 -26.21
C ALA A 272 -4.65 -6.43 -26.13
N ILE A 273 -4.36 -7.02 -24.97
CA ILE A 273 -3.18 -7.89 -24.78
C ILE A 273 -3.31 -9.16 -25.60
N TRP A 274 -4.48 -9.83 -25.58
CA TRP A 274 -4.72 -11.03 -26.37
C TRP A 274 -4.52 -10.74 -27.86
N LEU A 275 -5.06 -9.61 -28.32
CA LEU A 275 -4.95 -9.19 -29.71
C LEU A 275 -3.51 -8.84 -30.09
N ASP A 276 -2.74 -8.24 -29.19
CA ASP A 276 -1.30 -8.08 -29.40
C ASP A 276 -0.61 -9.46 -29.50
N GLN A 277 -0.85 -10.36 -28.54
CA GLN A 277 -0.14 -11.64 -28.46
C GLN A 277 -0.49 -12.65 -29.57
N VAL A 278 -1.74 -12.72 -30.00
CA VAL A 278 -2.21 -13.73 -30.97
C VAL A 278 -1.85 -13.37 -32.41
N LEU A 279 -1.69 -12.10 -32.73
CA LEU A 279 -1.38 -11.67 -34.09
C LEU A 279 0.11 -11.81 -34.37
N THR A 280 0.46 -12.72 -35.29
CA THR A 280 1.83 -12.91 -35.79
C THR A 280 2.36 -11.63 -36.44
N ALA A 281 3.68 -11.42 -36.38
CA ALA A 281 4.34 -10.23 -36.93
C ALA A 281 3.96 -9.94 -38.40
N GLU A 282 3.82 -10.99 -39.20
CA GLU A 282 3.41 -10.90 -40.61
C GLU A 282 1.97 -10.42 -40.77
N TYR A 283 1.05 -10.87 -39.92
CA TYR A 283 -0.33 -10.36 -39.90
C TYR A 283 -0.41 -8.95 -39.30
N ARG A 284 0.61 -8.49 -38.55
CA ARG A 284 0.68 -7.11 -38.05
C ARG A 284 0.98 -6.09 -39.13
N ALA A 285 1.86 -6.46 -40.05
CA ALA A 285 2.29 -5.63 -41.17
C ALA A 285 1.24 -5.53 -42.29
N GLN A 286 0.17 -6.34 -42.26
CA GLN A 286 -0.90 -6.23 -43.26
C GLN A 286 -1.71 -4.93 -43.06
N PRO A 287 -2.05 -4.22 -44.14
CA PRO A 287 -2.86 -3.02 -44.07
C PRO A 287 -4.25 -3.36 -43.51
N MET A 288 -4.72 -2.57 -42.55
CA MET A 288 -6.06 -2.72 -42.00
C MET A 288 -7.12 -2.30 -43.03
N ASN A 289 -8.20 -3.08 -43.13
CA ASN A 289 -9.41 -2.63 -43.82
C ASN A 289 -9.98 -1.39 -43.11
N GLN A 290 -10.63 -0.50 -43.86
CA GLN A 290 -11.18 0.77 -43.38
C GLN A 290 -12.11 0.57 -42.16
N GLU A 291 -12.88 -0.50 -42.16
CA GLU A 291 -13.77 -0.86 -41.05
C GLU A 291 -13.00 -1.21 -39.78
N LYS A 292 -11.93 -2.02 -39.88
CA LYS A 292 -11.05 -2.33 -38.75
C LYS A 292 -10.34 -1.08 -38.24
N LEU A 293 -9.86 -0.22 -39.15
CA LEU A 293 -9.23 1.03 -38.78
C LEU A 293 -10.17 1.93 -37.96
N ASN A 294 -11.43 2.07 -38.40
CA ASN A 294 -12.44 2.83 -37.68
C ASN A 294 -12.68 2.27 -36.27
N VAL A 295 -12.79 0.95 -36.11
CA VAL A 295 -12.96 0.31 -34.79
C VAL A 295 -11.79 0.63 -33.85
N TYR A 296 -10.54 0.54 -34.33
CA TYR A 296 -9.37 0.85 -33.49
C TYR A 296 -9.30 2.33 -33.11
N LEU A 297 -9.65 3.23 -34.04
CA LEU A 297 -9.71 4.66 -33.76
C LEU A 297 -10.80 5.00 -32.74
N THR A 298 -11.99 4.41 -32.88
CA THR A 298 -13.09 4.60 -31.91
C THR A 298 -12.69 4.09 -30.53
N LEU A 299 -12.08 2.90 -30.43
CA LEU A 299 -11.61 2.35 -29.15
C LEU A 299 -10.48 3.19 -28.53
N GLN A 300 -9.54 3.67 -29.33
CA GLN A 300 -8.47 4.56 -28.88
C GLN A 300 -9.05 5.88 -28.35
N ASN A 301 -9.98 6.49 -29.08
CA ASN A 301 -10.64 7.73 -28.66
C ASN A 301 -11.47 7.54 -27.39
N ALA A 302 -12.20 6.42 -27.28
CA ALA A 302 -12.93 6.07 -26.07
C ALA A 302 -11.98 5.95 -24.85
N CYS A 303 -10.84 5.26 -25.01
CA CYS A 303 -9.83 5.17 -23.95
C CYS A 303 -9.27 6.54 -23.56
N ALA A 304 -9.01 7.41 -24.54
CA ALA A 304 -8.48 8.75 -24.31
C ALA A 304 -9.49 9.65 -23.59
N THR A 305 -10.76 9.62 -24.00
CA THR A 305 -11.86 10.35 -23.34
C THR A 305 -12.07 9.88 -21.92
N LEU A 306 -12.11 8.56 -21.68
CA LEU A 306 -12.22 7.98 -20.34
C LEU A 306 -11.02 8.36 -19.46
N ARG A 307 -9.80 8.30 -20.00
CA ARG A 307 -8.58 8.70 -19.26
C ARG A 307 -8.65 10.17 -18.87
N GLN A 308 -9.05 11.04 -19.79
CA GLN A 308 -9.21 12.48 -19.54
C GLN A 308 -10.31 12.74 -18.50
N GLY A 309 -11.47 12.08 -18.60
CA GLY A 309 -12.54 12.20 -17.61
C GLY A 309 -12.11 11.77 -16.20
N VAL A 310 -11.35 10.68 -16.09
CA VAL A 310 -10.78 10.19 -14.82
C VAL A 310 -9.73 11.16 -14.25
N GLU A 311 -8.86 11.73 -15.10
CA GLU A 311 -7.84 12.71 -14.71
C GLU A 311 -8.46 14.05 -14.26
N GLU A 312 -9.50 14.53 -14.95
CA GLU A 312 -10.18 15.80 -14.70
C GLU A 312 -11.26 15.71 -13.61
N SER A 313 -11.56 14.51 -13.10
CA SER A 313 -12.58 14.27 -12.07
C SER A 313 -14.01 14.68 -12.49
N HIS A 314 -14.30 14.63 -13.78
CA HIS A 314 -15.66 14.77 -14.28
C HIS A 314 -16.44 13.46 -14.11
N ASP A 315 -17.74 13.58 -13.84
CA ASP A 315 -18.65 12.45 -13.75
C ASP A 315 -18.70 11.75 -15.11
N VAL A 316 -18.01 10.62 -15.21
CA VAL A 316 -17.77 9.91 -16.48
C VAL A 316 -18.98 9.07 -16.89
N SER A 317 -19.96 8.91 -16.00
CA SER A 317 -21.15 8.09 -16.21
C SER A 317 -21.95 8.49 -17.45
N GLY A 318 -22.10 9.80 -17.70
CA GLY A 318 -22.80 10.29 -18.91
C GLY A 318 -22.01 10.09 -20.21
N GLN A 319 -20.67 10.04 -20.15
CA GLN A 319 -19.83 9.85 -21.34
C GLN A 319 -19.72 8.37 -21.73
N ILE A 320 -19.78 7.46 -20.75
CA ILE A 320 -19.85 6.01 -20.97
C ILE A 320 -21.16 5.62 -21.66
N GLU A 321 -22.29 6.21 -21.24
CA GLU A 321 -23.58 5.97 -21.86
C GLU A 321 -23.59 6.42 -23.33
N THR A 322 -23.02 7.59 -23.65
CA THR A 322 -22.90 8.04 -25.05
C THR A 322 -21.96 7.20 -25.91
N LEU A 323 -20.91 6.60 -25.34
CA LEU A 323 -19.97 5.72 -26.06
C LEU A 323 -20.55 4.31 -26.30
N LEU A 324 -21.34 3.79 -25.37
CA LEU A 324 -22.04 2.51 -25.52
C LEU A 324 -23.24 2.60 -26.46
N THR A 325 -23.84 3.79 -26.59
CA THR A 325 -24.92 4.07 -27.55
C THR A 325 -24.40 4.45 -28.94
N ASP A 326 -23.08 4.50 -29.13
CA ASP A 326 -22.48 4.86 -30.40
C ASP A 326 -22.82 3.80 -31.46
N ASP A 327 -23.43 4.26 -32.55
CA ASP A 327 -24.16 3.48 -33.56
C ASP A 327 -23.29 2.41 -34.24
N VAL A 328 -21.95 2.57 -34.14
CA VAL A 328 -20.93 1.65 -34.64
C VAL A 328 -20.75 0.42 -33.72
N LEU A 329 -20.71 0.61 -32.40
CA LEU A 329 -20.57 -0.49 -31.43
C LEU A 329 -21.87 -1.29 -31.32
N HIS A 330 -23.02 -0.60 -31.40
CA HIS A 330 -24.34 -1.24 -31.36
C HIS A 330 -24.62 -2.13 -32.59
N ARG A 331 -24.08 -1.78 -33.77
CA ARG A 331 -24.18 -2.64 -34.97
C ARG A 331 -23.37 -3.92 -34.85
N TYR A 332 -22.23 -3.88 -34.16
CA TYR A 332 -21.41 -5.06 -33.93
C TYR A 332 -21.99 -5.99 -32.85
N SER A 333 -22.65 -5.46 -31.82
CA SER A 333 -23.32 -6.30 -30.80
C SER A 333 -24.58 -7.00 -31.33
N LEU A 334 -25.19 -6.50 -32.39
CA LEU A 334 -26.35 -7.10 -33.06
C LEU A 334 -25.97 -8.14 -34.12
N GLN A 335 -24.69 -8.24 -34.48
CA GLN A 335 -24.19 -9.17 -35.50
C GLN A 335 -23.46 -10.41 -34.94
N SER A 336 -23.34 -10.54 -33.61
CA SER A 336 -22.90 -11.76 -32.93
C SER A 336 -24.08 -12.61 -32.47
#